data_AF-A0A7C6SSV9-F1
#
_entry.id   AF-A0A7C6SSV9-F1
#
_cell.length_a   1.000
_cell.length_b   1.000
_cell.length_c   1.000
_cell.angle_alpha   90.00
_cell.angle_beta   90.00
_cell.angle_gamma   90.00
#
_symmetry.space_group_name_H-M   'P 1'
#
loop_
_entity.id
_entity.type
_entity.pdbx_description
1 polymer ?
#
loop_
_entity_poly.entity_id
_entity_poly.type
_entity_poly.pdbx_seq_one_letter_code
_entity_poly.pdbx_strand_id
1 'polypeptide(L)' 'GSVSKEQQDKSIEALQNYNIDRIGVSHCTGLKASMRLAQEFQERFFFCNVGTVIEA' A
#
# COMPACT_ATOMS: atom_id res chain seq x y z
N GLY A 1 0.66 7.66 15.67
CA GLY A 1 1.51 8.48 14.77
C GLY A 1 1.99 7.60 13.63
N SER A 2 2.45 8.19 12.52
CA SER A 2 3.05 7.44 11.41
C SER A 2 4.37 6.80 11.81
N VAL A 3 4.66 5.63 11.27
CA VAL A 3 5.94 4.92 11.46
C VAL A 3 7.12 5.69 10.84
N SER A 4 8.34 5.36 11.25
CA SER A 4 9.56 5.98 10.71
C SER A 4 9.71 5.73 9.21
N LYS A 5 10.47 6.60 8.52
CA LYS A 5 10.75 6.43 7.10
C LYS A 5 11.45 5.09 6.80
N GLU A 6 12.43 4.73 7.62
CA GLU A 6 13.15 3.45 7.49
C GLU A 6 12.21 2.25 7.56
N GLN A 7 11.22 2.28 8.47
CA GLN A 7 10.24 1.20 8.57
C GLN A 7 9.29 1.17 7.37
N GLN A 8 8.92 2.33 6.80
CA GLN A 8 8.14 2.38 5.56
C GLN A 8 8.92 1.78 4.40
N ASP A 9 10.19 2.16 4.25
CA ASP A 9 11.06 1.70 3.17
C ASP A 9 11.24 0.17 3.24
N LYS A 10 11.52 -0.38 4.43
CA LYS A 10 11.60 -1.84 4.66
C LYS A 10 10.29 -2.58 4.36
N SER A 11 9.16 -1.95 4.67
CA SER A 11 7.84 -2.54 4.38
C SER A 11 7.57 -2.59 2.87
N ILE A 12 7.93 -1.53 2.14
CA ILE A 12 7.79 -1.46 0.68
C ILE A 12 8.69 -2.51 0.01
N GLU A 13 9.95 -2.62 0.44
CA GLU A 13 10.90 -3.64 -0.05
C GLU A 13 10.35 -5.05 0.16
N ALA A 14 9.83 -5.35 1.35
CA ALA A 14 9.21 -6.63 1.63
C ALA A 14 8.03 -6.91 0.70
N LEU A 15 7.13 -5.94 0.50
CA LEU A 15 5.98 -6.08 -0.40
C LEU A 15 6.38 -6.30 -1.87
N GLN A 16 7.47 -5.67 -2.33
CA GLN A 16 8.04 -5.92 -3.67
C GLN A 16 8.52 -7.37 -3.80
N ASN A 17 9.22 -7.89 -2.79
CA ASN A 17 9.76 -9.26 -2.77
C ASN A 17 8.67 -10.34 -2.77
N TYR A 18 7.50 -10.07 -2.20
CA TYR A 18 6.37 -11.02 -2.21
C TYR A 18 5.63 -11.11 -3.55
N ASN A 19 5.93 -10.23 -4.52
CA ASN A 19 5.27 -10.18 -5.82
C ASN A 19 3.72 -10.24 -5.77
N ILE A 20 3.11 -9.45 -4.87
CA ILE A 20 1.66 -9.40 -4.63
C ILE A 20 0.89 -8.72 -5.78
N ASP A 21 0.00 -9.43 -6.48
CA ASP A 21 -0.69 -8.89 -7.67
C ASP A 21 -1.55 -7.63 -7.41
N ARG A 22 -2.19 -7.53 -6.24
CA ARG A 22 -3.09 -6.40 -5.90
C ARG A 22 -2.84 -5.93 -4.46
N ILE A 23 -2.58 -4.64 -4.26
CA ILE A 23 -2.30 -4.00 -2.97
C ILE A 23 -3.35 -2.92 -2.68
N GLY A 24 -4.24 -3.22 -1.74
CA GLY A 24 -5.27 -2.30 -1.26
C GLY A 24 -4.91 -1.71 0.09
N VAL A 25 -4.94 -0.38 0.24
CA VAL A 25 -4.66 0.30 1.52
C VAL A 25 -5.86 1.06 2.04
N SER A 26 -5.96 1.20 3.37
CA SER A 26 -7.04 1.93 4.04
C SER A 26 -6.61 2.57 5.36
N HIS A 27 -7.49 3.42 5.90
CA HIS A 27 -7.50 3.93 7.27
C HIS A 27 -6.14 4.47 7.79
N CYS A 28 -5.40 3.65 8.54
CA CYS A 28 -4.21 4.06 9.28
C CYS A 28 -2.96 4.25 8.40
N THR A 29 -2.98 3.74 7.16
CA THR A 29 -1.87 3.94 6.21
C THR A 29 -1.60 5.43 6.00
N GLY A 30 -2.67 6.23 5.94
CA GLY A 30 -2.60 7.67 5.78
C GLY A 30 -2.15 8.12 4.40
N LEU A 31 -2.56 9.33 4.01
CA LEU A 31 -2.44 9.82 2.63
C LEU A 31 -1.00 9.78 2.09
N LYS A 32 -0.01 10.18 2.88
CA LYS A 32 1.40 10.22 2.43
C LYS A 32 1.94 8.84 2.10
N ALA A 33 1.75 7.85 2.97
CA ALA A 33 2.22 6.50 2.70
C ALA A 33 1.39 5.83 1.58
N SER A 34 0.07 6.10 1.52
CA SER A 34 -0.76 5.65 0.41
C SER A 34 -0.28 6.15 -0.95
N MET A 35 0.10 7.43 -1.07
CA MET A 35 0.63 7.98 -2.32
C MET A 35 2.00 7.40 -2.67
N ARG A 36 2.84 7.12 -1.66
CA ARG A 36 4.11 6.43 -1.88
C ARG A 36 3.88 5.01 -2.41
N LEU A 37 2.96 4.25 -1.82
CA LEU A 37 2.59 2.91 -2.28
C LEU A 37 1.97 2.94 -3.68
N ALA A 38 1.14 3.93 -3.99
CA ALA A 38 0.60 4.12 -5.34
C ALA A 38 1.70 4.33 -6.38
N GLN A 39 2.74 5.11 -6.04
CA GLN A 39 3.88 5.34 -6.93
C GLN A 39 4.72 4.08 -7.16
N GLU A 40 4.98 3.30 -6.10
CA GLU A 40 5.84 2.12 -6.15
C GLU A 40 5.15 0.91 -6.82
N PHE A 41 3.84 0.76 -6.66
CA PHE A 41 3.09 -0.41 -7.13
C PHE A 41 2.18 -0.14 -8.33
N GLN A 42 1.98 1.12 -8.71
CA GLN A 42 1.29 1.55 -9.94
C GLN A 42 -0.06 0.82 -10.16
N GLU A 43 -0.23 0.12 -11.28
CA GLU A 43 -1.44 -0.64 -11.65
C GLU A 43 -1.85 -1.70 -10.62
N ARG A 44 -0.92 -2.15 -9.77
CA ARG A 44 -1.19 -3.12 -8.70
C ARG A 44 -1.80 -2.47 -7.45
N PHE A 45 -1.81 -1.14 -7.36
CA PHE A 45 -2.30 -0.42 -6.18
C PHE A 45 -3.76 0.02 -6.35
N PHE A 46 -4.52 -0.01 -5.25
CA PHE A 46 -5.82 0.66 -5.16
C PHE A 46 -6.13 1.17 -3.74
N PHE A 47 -7.06 2.12 -3.66
CA PHE A 47 -7.64 2.54 -2.39
C PHE A 47 -8.75 1.58 -1.97
N CYS A 48 -8.58 0.91 -0.84
CA CYS A 48 -9.57 0.01 -0.27
C CYS A 48 -10.55 0.79 0.61
N ASN A 49 -11.39 1.60 -0.04
CA ASN A 49 -12.39 2.43 0.62
C ASN A 49 -13.61 1.60 1.06
N VAL A 50 -14.47 2.20 1.87
CA VAL A 50 -15.76 1.59 2.22
C VAL A 50 -16.55 1.33 0.93
N GLY A 51 -17.04 0.10 0.77
CA GLY A 51 -17.78 -0.34 -0.41
C GLY A 51 -16.91 -0.91 -1.54
N THR A 52 -15.58 -0.91 -1.42
CA THR A 52 -14.72 -1.66 -2.35
C THR A 52 -14.98 -3.15 -2.22
N VAL A 53 -15.29 -3.81 -3.33
CA VAL A 53 -15.46 -5.27 -3.42
C VAL A 53 -14.24 -5.85 -4.16
N ILE A 54 -13.64 -6.90 -3.62
CA ILE A 54 -12.49 -7.60 -4.21
C ILE A 54 -12.95 -9.01 -4.54
N GLU A 55 -12.89 -9.38 -5.82
CA GLU A 55 -13.26 -10.71 -6.31
C GLU A 55 -12.02 -11.60 -6.43
N ALA A 56 -12.24 -12.91 -6.27
CA ALA A 56 -11.23 -13.96 -6.32
C ALA A 56 -10.75 -14.23 -7.75
#